data_AF-W3AJS5-F1
#
_entry.id   AF-W3AJS5-F1
#
_cell.length_a   1.000
_cell.length_b   1.000
_cell.length_c   1.000
_cell.angle_alpha   90.00
_cell.angle_beta   90.00
_cell.angle_gamma   90.00
#
_symmetry.space_group_name_H-M   'P 1'
#
loop_
_entity.id
_entity.type
_entity.pdbx_description
1 polymer ?
#
loop_
_entity_poly.entity_id
_entity_poly.type
_entity_poly.pdbx_seq_one_letter_code
_entity_poly.pdbx_strand_id
1 'polypeptide(L)'
;MLSNVNLTADQMIKVARMRDNNEKAFRRMKNHFGLSKTYSHSAATYEGKMFIASVALIIIESYRYYIKPVLNAISSTTTSTTIGELNKYQIQQKRDGSWMPMDAITKKQRQIFKCLYLTEGKIKTMIGKLPV
;
A
#
# COMPACT_ATOMS: atom_id res chain seq x y z
N MET A 1 31.55 -7.51 -4.25
CA MET A 1 30.55 -7.14 -5.25
C MET A 1 31.31 -6.61 -6.45
N LEU A 2 31.03 -7.11 -7.64
CA LEU A 2 31.66 -6.65 -8.88
C LEU A 2 30.71 -5.66 -9.55
N SER A 3 31.22 -4.50 -9.95
CA SER A 3 30.49 -3.43 -10.64
C SER A 3 31.34 -2.99 -11.83
N ASN A 4 30.73 -2.77 -13.01
CA ASN A 4 31.44 -2.15 -14.14
C ASN A 4 31.54 -0.62 -14.00
N VAL A 5 30.86 -0.07 -13.01
CA VAL A 5 30.78 1.36 -12.71
C VAL A 5 31.69 1.66 -11.52
N ASN A 6 32.49 2.73 -11.61
CA ASN A 6 33.27 3.29 -10.51
C ASN A 6 32.32 3.87 -9.44
N LEU A 7 31.78 2.99 -8.60
CA LEU A 7 30.97 3.35 -7.45
C LEU A 7 31.85 3.36 -6.21
N THR A 8 31.61 4.33 -5.33
CA THR A 8 32.17 4.31 -3.98
C THR A 8 31.60 3.15 -3.17
N ALA A 9 32.32 2.71 -2.14
CA ALA A 9 31.87 1.61 -1.28
C ALA A 9 30.46 1.84 -0.70
N ASP A 10 30.15 3.07 -0.28
CA ASP A 10 28.83 3.44 0.25
C ASP A 10 27.72 3.32 -0.80
N GLN A 11 27.98 3.72 -2.04
CA GLN A 11 27.03 3.56 -3.13
C GLN A 11 26.78 2.09 -3.45
N MET A 12 27.83 1.26 -3.41
CA MET A 12 27.69 -0.19 -3.61
C MET A 12 26.81 -0.82 -2.52
N ILE A 13 27.00 -0.44 -1.26
CA ILE A 13 26.17 -0.90 -0.13
C ILE A 13 24.71 -0.45 -0.33
N LYS A 14 24.49 0.80 -0.76
CA LYS A 14 23.15 1.32 -1.03
C LYS A 14 22.42 0.52 -2.12
N VAL A 15 23.09 0.24 -3.23
CA VAL A 15 22.54 -0.59 -4.32
C VAL A 15 22.21 -2.00 -3.82
N ALA A 16 23.09 -2.62 -3.04
CA ALA A 16 22.84 -3.94 -2.45
C ALA A 16 21.61 -3.97 -1.54
N ARG A 17 21.43 -2.93 -0.70
CA ARG A 17 20.24 -2.77 0.15
C ARG A 17 18.97 -2.57 -0.66
N MET A 18 19.04 -1.81 -1.77
CA MET A 18 17.90 -1.67 -2.68
C MET A 18 17.50 -3.01 -3.31
N ARG A 19 18.49 -3.82 -3.72
CA ARG A 19 18.24 -5.18 -4.23
C ARG A 19 17.55 -6.06 -3.18
N ASP A 20 18.03 -6.07 -1.94
CA ASP A 20 17.41 -6.83 -0.85
C ASP A 20 15.98 -6.36 -0.55
N ASN A 21 15.72 -5.05 -0.60
CA ASN A 21 14.36 -4.52 -0.46
C ASN A 21 13.43 -5.03 -1.56
N ASN A 22 13.91 -5.07 -2.81
CA ASN A 22 13.15 -5.61 -3.94
C ASN A 22 12.85 -7.11 -3.73
N GLU A 23 13.85 -7.91 -3.36
CA GLU A 23 13.69 -9.33 -3.03
C GLU A 23 12.61 -9.56 -1.97
N LYS A 24 12.64 -8.75 -0.90
CA LYS A 24 11.65 -8.80 0.17
C LYS A 24 10.25 -8.40 -0.33
N ALA A 25 10.14 -7.43 -1.25
CA ALA A 25 8.87 -7.01 -1.86
C ALA A 25 8.26 -8.14 -2.70
N PHE A 26 9.04 -8.74 -3.61
CA PHE A 26 8.59 -9.86 -4.43
C PHE A 26 8.23 -11.09 -3.58
N ARG A 27 8.98 -11.38 -2.51
CA ARG A 27 8.65 -12.47 -1.59
C ARG A 27 7.31 -12.27 -0.89
N ARG A 28 7.02 -11.05 -0.42
CA ARG A 28 5.72 -10.73 0.19
C ARG A 28 4.59 -10.87 -0.82
N MET A 29 4.77 -10.41 -2.06
CA MET A 29 3.79 -10.58 -3.13
C MET A 29 3.49 -12.07 -3.37
N LYS A 30 4.53 -12.90 -3.49
CA LYS A 30 4.37 -14.35 -3.66
C LYS A 30 3.56 -14.97 -2.54
N ASN A 31 3.88 -14.62 -1.30
CA ASN A 31 3.19 -15.16 -0.13
C ASN A 31 1.74 -14.67 -0.03
N HIS A 32 1.49 -13.38 -0.29
CA HIS A 32 0.17 -12.77 -0.13
C HIS A 32 -0.82 -13.24 -1.20
N PHE A 33 -0.38 -13.38 -2.45
CA PHE A 33 -1.23 -13.84 -3.56
C PHE A 33 -1.17 -15.36 -3.79
N GLY A 34 -0.45 -16.11 -2.95
CA GLY A 34 -0.30 -17.55 -3.12
C GLY A 34 0.42 -17.96 -4.41
N LEU A 35 1.27 -17.09 -4.98
CA LEU A 35 1.98 -17.32 -6.25
C LEU A 35 3.19 -18.26 -6.11
N SER A 36 3.31 -19.00 -4.99
CA SER A 36 4.22 -20.14 -4.90
C SER A 36 3.82 -21.25 -5.88
N LYS A 37 2.53 -21.32 -6.23
CA LYS A 37 1.96 -22.17 -7.27
C LYS A 37 0.97 -21.35 -8.08
N THR A 38 1.09 -21.34 -9.40
CA THR A 38 0.29 -20.45 -10.26
C THR A 38 -1.08 -20.98 -10.64
N TYR A 39 -1.31 -22.29 -10.53
CA TYR A 39 -2.59 -22.97 -10.84
C TYR A 39 -3.25 -22.38 -12.10
N SER A 40 -2.54 -22.42 -13.22
CA SER A 40 -2.95 -21.83 -14.50
C SER A 40 -2.88 -22.89 -15.59
N HIS A 41 -4.00 -23.11 -16.29
CA HIS A 41 -4.10 -24.10 -17.37
C HIS A 41 -3.69 -23.56 -18.76
N SER A 42 -3.42 -22.26 -18.88
CA SER A 42 -2.92 -21.62 -20.10
C SER A 42 -1.89 -20.53 -19.80
N ALA A 43 -0.99 -20.28 -20.77
CA ALA A 43 -0.01 -19.20 -20.68
C ALA A 43 -0.67 -17.82 -20.54
N ALA A 44 -1.75 -17.57 -21.31
CA ALA A 44 -2.51 -16.32 -21.22
C ALA A 44 -3.06 -16.06 -19.80
N THR A 45 -3.57 -17.09 -19.12
CA THR A 45 -4.05 -16.97 -17.73
C THR A 45 -2.90 -16.65 -16.77
N TYR A 46 -1.73 -17.28 -16.98
CA TYR A 46 -0.55 -17.01 -16.16
C TYR A 46 -0.07 -15.56 -16.32
N GLU A 47 0.04 -15.09 -17.56
CA GLU A 47 0.46 -13.72 -17.88
C GLU A 47 -0.50 -12.69 -17.28
N GLY A 48 -1.81 -12.90 -17.41
CA GLY A 48 -2.82 -12.02 -16.80
C GLY A 48 -2.71 -11.97 -15.28
N LYS A 49 -2.52 -13.12 -14.61
CA LYS A 49 -2.30 -13.17 -13.15
C LYS A 49 -1.04 -12.42 -12.73
N MET A 50 0.06 -12.60 -13.45
CA MET A 50 1.33 -11.93 -13.14
C MET A 50 1.25 -10.42 -13.39
N PHE A 51 0.52 -9.99 -14.42
CA PHE A 51 0.28 -8.58 -14.69
C PHE A 51 -0.47 -7.92 -13.53
N ILE A 52 -1.60 -8.50 -13.11
CA ILE A 52 -2.39 -7.97 -11.98
C ILE A 52 -1.57 -7.99 -10.69
N ALA A 53 -0.83 -9.07 -10.41
CA ALA A 53 0.05 -9.15 -9.24
C ALA A 53 1.12 -8.04 -9.23
N SER A 54 1.69 -7.70 -10.39
CA SER A 54 2.68 -6.64 -10.52
C SER A 54 2.07 -5.26 -10.24
N VAL A 55 0.87 -4.98 -10.78
CA VAL A 55 0.15 -3.73 -10.50
C VAL A 55 -0.18 -3.64 -9.01
N ALA A 56 -0.69 -4.71 -8.41
CA ALA A 56 -1.02 -4.75 -6.99
C ALA A 56 0.23 -4.55 -6.09
N LEU A 57 1.38 -5.11 -6.49
CA LEU A 57 2.66 -4.89 -5.81
C LEU A 57 3.07 -3.41 -5.82
N ILE A 58 2.91 -2.73 -6.96
CA ILE A 58 3.23 -1.29 -7.06
C ILE A 58 2.35 -0.49 -6.10
N ILE A 59 1.05 -0.76 -6.08
CA ILE A 59 0.09 -0.06 -5.21
C ILE A 59 0.44 -0.28 -3.73
N ILE A 60 0.67 -1.52 -3.30
CA ILE A 60 0.92 -1.82 -1.90
C ILE A 60 2.27 -1.29 -1.41
N GLU A 61 3.32 -1.36 -2.23
CA GLU A 61 4.63 -0.83 -1.85
C GLU A 61 4.65 0.71 -1.88
N SER A 62 3.88 1.33 -2.78
CA SER A 62 3.66 2.80 -2.76
C SER A 62 2.95 3.21 -1.48
N TYR A 63 1.88 2.51 -1.09
CA TYR A 63 1.20 2.76 0.18
C TYR A 63 2.16 2.65 1.36
N ARG A 64 2.95 1.57 1.41
CA ARG A 64 3.94 1.34 2.47
C ARG A 64 5.05 2.37 2.54
N TYR A 65 5.45 2.91 1.39
CA TYR A 65 6.40 4.01 1.33
C TYR A 65 5.88 5.23 2.11
N TYR A 66 4.63 5.62 1.86
CA TYR A 66 4.01 6.77 2.55
C TYR A 66 3.75 6.49 4.03
N ILE A 67 3.26 5.30 4.39
CA ILE A 67 2.94 4.96 5.78
C ILE A 67 4.14 4.45 6.60
N LYS A 68 5.35 4.46 6.03
CA LYS A 68 6.59 4.02 6.68
C LYS A 68 6.79 4.61 8.10
N PRO A 69 6.49 5.90 8.36
CA PRO A 69 6.60 6.44 9.72
C PRO A 69 5.68 5.73 10.72
N VAL A 70 4.47 5.36 10.31
CA VAL A 70 3.50 4.65 11.15
C VAL A 70 3.95 3.21 11.39
N LEU A 71 4.44 2.53 10.35
CA LEU A 71 4.95 1.16 10.45
C LEU A 71 6.18 1.07 11.37
N ASN A 72 7.05 2.07 11.35
CA ASN A 72 8.27 2.09 12.16
C ASN A 72 8.03 2.51 13.61
N ALA A 73 6.95 3.23 13.90
CA ALA A 73 6.67 3.73 15.24
C ALA A 73 6.20 2.63 16.20
N ILE A 74 5.51 1.60 15.69
CA ILE A 74 4.90 0.53 16.51
C ILE A 74 5.20 -0.82 15.86
N SER A 75 5.94 -1.68 16.55
CA SER A 75 6.39 -2.97 16.03
C SER A 75 5.26 -3.93 15.63
N SER A 76 4.11 -3.86 16.29
CA SER A 76 2.92 -4.68 15.96
C SER A 76 2.11 -4.16 14.77
N THR A 77 2.44 -2.98 14.25
CA THR A 77 1.71 -2.39 13.11
C THR A 77 2.22 -2.96 11.81
N THR A 78 1.35 -3.68 11.10
CA THR A 78 1.59 -4.23 9.78
C THR A 78 0.76 -3.51 8.72
N THR A 79 1.12 -3.65 7.45
CA THR A 79 0.33 -3.13 6.32
C THR A 79 -1.13 -3.60 6.37
N SER A 80 -1.37 -4.84 6.80
CA SER A 80 -2.74 -5.37 6.94
C SER A 80 -3.51 -4.65 8.04
N THR A 81 -2.87 -4.41 9.21
CA THR A 81 -3.53 -3.69 10.31
C THR A 81 -3.86 -2.23 9.97
N THR A 82 -3.01 -1.55 9.19
CA THR A 82 -3.29 -0.16 8.79
C THR A 82 -4.41 -0.08 7.76
N ILE A 83 -4.46 -1.03 6.81
CA ILE A 83 -5.58 -1.14 5.86
C ILE A 83 -6.87 -1.48 6.61
N GLY A 84 -6.82 -2.43 7.56
CA GLY A 84 -7.95 -2.79 8.40
C GLY A 84 -8.48 -1.60 9.22
N GLU A 85 -7.60 -0.73 9.72
CA GLU A 85 -8.00 0.50 10.42
C GLU A 85 -8.68 1.52 9.50
N LEU A 86 -8.22 1.64 8.25
CA LEU A 86 -8.86 2.49 7.23
C LEU A 86 -10.23 1.93 6.80
N ASN A 87 -10.37 0.62 6.70
CA ASN A 87 -11.64 -0.04 6.34
C ASN A 87 -12.77 0.20 7.36
N LYS A 88 -12.44 0.55 8.61
CA LYS A 88 -13.43 0.92 9.63
C LYS A 88 -14.07 2.28 9.36
N TYR A 89 -13.43 3.14 8.58
CA TYR A 89 -13.97 4.45 8.28
C TYR A 89 -15.04 4.32 7.18
N GLN A 90 -16.31 4.36 7.58
CA GLN A 90 -17.45 4.19 6.70
C GLN A 90 -18.16 5.52 6.44
N ILE A 91 -18.76 5.62 5.25
CA ILE A 91 -19.61 6.73 4.83
C ILE A 91 -20.98 6.18 4.47
N GLN A 92 -22.03 6.97 4.73
CA GLN A 92 -23.41 6.62 4.45
C GLN A 92 -24.07 7.73 3.62
N GLN A 93 -24.98 7.33 2.73
CA GLN A 93 -25.80 8.27 1.99
C GLN A 93 -27.03 8.63 2.83
N LYS A 94 -27.31 9.92 2.93
CA LYS A 94 -28.52 10.45 3.56
C LYS A 94 -29.71 10.35 2.60
N ARG A 95 -30.91 10.55 3.13
CA ARG A 95 -32.16 10.58 2.35
C ARG A 95 -32.19 11.67 1.27
N ASP A 96 -31.42 12.74 1.46
CA ASP A 96 -31.27 13.83 0.49
C ASP A 96 -30.23 13.55 -0.60
N GLY A 97 -29.65 12.33 -0.63
CA GLY A 97 -28.61 11.92 -1.57
C GLY A 97 -27.19 12.34 -1.17
N SER A 98 -27.02 13.17 -0.13
CA SER A 98 -25.70 13.62 0.31
C SER A 98 -24.94 12.55 1.10
N TRP A 99 -23.61 12.49 0.92
CA TRP A 99 -22.75 11.55 1.63
C TRP A 99 -22.23 12.14 2.95
N MET A 100 -22.22 11.34 4.02
CA MET A 100 -21.71 11.73 5.33
C MET A 100 -20.91 10.61 5.99
N PRO A 101 -19.81 10.90 6.72
CA PRO A 101 -19.15 9.92 7.57
C PRO A 101 -20.10 9.34 8.62
N MET A 102 -20.01 8.03 8.86
CA MET A 102 -20.78 7.37 9.92
C MET A 102 -20.20 7.69 11.31
N ASP A 103 -18.87 7.68 11.41
CA ASP A 103 -18.12 7.95 12.64
C ASP A 103 -17.08 9.07 12.46
N ALA A 104 -16.62 9.61 13.58
CA ALA A 104 -15.49 10.53 13.61
C ALA A 104 -14.17 9.81 13.29
N ILE A 105 -13.25 10.51 12.60
CA ILE A 105 -11.91 9.98 12.28
C ILE A 105 -11.12 9.75 13.57
N THR A 106 -10.69 8.51 13.81
CA THR A 106 -9.90 8.16 15.00
C THR A 106 -8.50 8.75 14.94
N LYS A 107 -7.80 8.82 16.09
CA LYS A 107 -6.40 9.28 16.14
C LYS A 107 -5.47 8.47 15.24
N LYS A 108 -5.68 7.14 15.17
CA LYS A 108 -4.89 6.25 14.31
C LYS A 108 -5.18 6.50 12.83
N GLN A 109 -6.45 6.60 12.45
CA GLN A 109 -6.85 6.93 11.08
C GLN A 109 -6.28 8.28 10.65
N ARG A 110 -6.35 9.30 11.52
CA ARG A 110 -5.78 10.63 11.27
C ARG A 110 -4.28 10.58 11.02
N GLN A 111 -3.53 9.78 11.78
CA GLN A 111 -2.10 9.58 11.54
C GLN A 111 -1.82 8.95 10.17
N ILE A 112 -2.58 7.91 9.81
CA ILE A 112 -2.44 7.24 8.51
C ILE A 112 -2.79 8.20 7.36
N PHE A 113 -3.92 8.92 7.45
CA PHE A 113 -4.32 9.90 6.43
C PHE A 113 -3.31 11.04 6.28
N LYS A 114 -2.73 11.51 7.38
CA LYS A 114 -1.67 12.52 7.34
C LYS A 114 -0.45 12.06 6.54
N CYS A 115 -0.04 10.80 6.68
CA CYS A 115 1.05 10.21 5.89
C CYS A 115 0.72 10.14 4.39
N LEU A 116 -0.56 10.07 4.03
CA LEU A 116 -1.05 10.06 2.65
C LEU A 116 -1.33 11.46 2.10
N TYR A 117 -0.93 12.52 2.80
CA TYR A 117 -1.23 13.92 2.44
C TYR A 117 -2.74 14.19 2.31
N LEU A 118 -3.54 13.52 3.15
CA LEU A 118 -4.98 13.70 3.27
C LEU A 118 -5.29 14.38 4.60
N THR A 119 -5.79 15.61 4.53
CA THR A 119 -6.33 16.33 5.70
C THR A 119 -7.81 16.02 5.87
N GLU A 120 -8.36 16.19 7.08
CA GLU A 120 -9.79 15.95 7.31
C GLU A 120 -10.68 16.81 6.42
N GLY A 121 -10.28 18.06 6.17
CA GLY A 121 -10.96 18.94 5.22
C GLY A 121 -10.98 18.35 3.82
N LYS A 122 -9.83 17.88 3.31
CA LYS A 122 -9.73 17.24 2.00
C LYS A 122 -10.57 15.97 1.91
N ILE A 123 -10.61 15.16 2.97
CA ILE A 123 -11.45 13.95 3.05
C ILE A 123 -12.93 14.34 2.96
N LYS A 124 -13.38 15.33 3.72
CA LYS A 124 -14.77 15.83 3.65
C LYS A 124 -15.12 16.36 2.26
N THR A 125 -14.22 17.12 1.63
CA THR A 125 -14.40 17.59 0.25
C THR A 125 -14.52 16.44 -0.75
N MET A 126 -13.72 15.37 -0.58
CA MET A 126 -13.80 14.19 -1.44
C MET A 126 -15.13 13.44 -1.26
N ILE A 127 -15.62 13.32 -0.03
CA ILE A 127 -16.92 12.68 0.26
C ILE A 127 -18.06 13.46 -0.41
N GLY A 128 -18.03 14.80 -0.35
CA GLY A 128 -19.04 15.64 -1.01
C GLY A 128 -19.01 15.59 -2.55
N LYS A 129 -17.95 15.06 -3.16
CA LYS A 129 -17.83 14.88 -4.62
C LYS A 129 -18.23 13.48 -5.10
N LEU A 130 -18.61 12.59 -4.19
CA LEU A 130 -19.07 11.26 -4.57
C LEU A 130 -20.37 11.39 -5.37
N PRO A 131 -20.53 10.60 -6.44
CA PRO A 131 -21.76 10.61 -7.21
C PRO A 131 -22.94 10.26 -6.30
N VAL A 132 -24.06 10.98 -6.50
CA VAL A 132 -25.34 10.74 -5.82
C VAL A 132 -26.02 9.54 -6.46
#